data_AF-A0A7C2I6L4-F1
#
_entry.id   AF-A0A7C2I6L4-F1
#
_cell.length_a   1.000
_cell.length_b   1.000
_cell.length_c   1.000
_cell.angle_alpha   90.00
_cell.angle_beta   90.00
_cell.angle_gamma   90.00
#
_symmetry.space_group_name_H-M   'P 1'
#
loop_
_entity.id
_entity.type
_entity.pdbx_description
1 polymer ?
#
loop_
_entity_poly.entity_id
_entity_poly.type
_entity_poly.pdbx_seq_one_letter_code
_entity_poly.pdbx_strand_id
1 'polypeptide(L)'
;MRPIGTFVVRPKLPPALERLRELAVNLRWSWNHDTIQLFRRLDSDLWDASGHNPIRMLGMISQERLEAAAADDAFLAHLDRVAAQEQEYLSAGAHWFKR
;
A
#
# COMPACT_ATOMS: atom_id res chain seq x y z
N MET A 1 -3.26 33.18 -14.29
CA MET A 1 -3.61 32.95 -12.87
C MET A 1 -2.64 31.93 -12.30
N ARG A 2 -1.82 32.28 -11.29
CA ARG A 2 -0.97 31.30 -10.57
C ARG A 2 -1.73 30.83 -9.33
N PRO A 3 -1.73 29.53 -8.99
CA PRO A 3 -2.34 29.06 -7.76
C PRO A 3 -1.62 29.64 -6.54
N ILE A 4 -2.37 30.12 -5.55
CA ILE A 4 -1.85 30.73 -4.31
C ILE A 4 -1.31 29.66 -3.34
N GLY A 5 -1.55 28.38 -3.63
CA GLY A 5 -0.99 27.23 -2.92
C GLY A 5 -1.72 25.95 -3.33
N THR A 6 -1.01 24.82 -3.36
CA THR A 6 -1.62 23.50 -3.58
C THR A 6 -1.75 22.82 -2.22
N PHE A 7 -2.98 22.55 -1.81
CA PHE A 7 -3.26 21.72 -0.63
C PHE A 7 -3.51 20.29 -1.10
N VAL A 8 -2.64 19.36 -0.66
CA VAL A 8 -2.82 17.92 -0.92
C VAL A 8 -3.58 17.34 0.26
N VAL A 9 -4.88 17.11 0.08
CA VAL A 9 -5.69 16.37 1.06
C VAL A 9 -5.31 14.91 0.96
N ARG A 10 -4.78 14.34 2.05
CA ARG A 10 -4.52 12.90 2.14
C ARG A 10 -5.68 12.24 2.89
N PRO A 11 -6.30 11.19 2.35
CA PRO A 11 -7.31 10.44 3.06
C PRO A 11 -6.71 9.82 4.33
N LYS A 12 -7.52 9.66 5.37
CA LYS A 12 -7.08 9.07 6.63
C LYS A 12 -7.18 7.56 6.51
N LEU A 13 -6.04 6.87 6.55
CA LEU A 13 -6.04 5.41 6.61
C LEU A 13 -6.69 4.94 7.92
N PRO A 14 -7.70 4.06 7.85
CA PRO A 14 -8.22 3.36 9.01
C PRO A 14 -7.11 2.56 9.71
N PRO A 15 -7.14 2.37 11.04
CA PRO A 15 -6.10 1.63 11.77
C PRO A 15 -5.86 0.21 11.23
N ALA A 16 -6.92 -0.47 10.76
CA ALA A 16 -6.82 -1.81 10.16
C ALA A 16 -6.00 -1.83 8.85
N LEU A 17 -5.92 -0.70 8.15
CA LEU A 17 -5.21 -0.56 6.87
C LEU A 17 -3.83 0.05 7.01
N GLU A 18 -3.37 0.30 8.23
CA GLU A 18 -2.12 1.03 8.49
C GLU A 18 -0.89 0.36 7.84
N ARG A 19 -0.90 -0.97 7.80
CA ARG A 19 0.12 -1.80 7.14
C ARG A 19 0.28 -1.51 5.64
N LEU A 20 -0.75 -0.97 4.95
CA LEU A 20 -0.61 -0.55 3.55
C LEU A 20 0.42 0.58 3.41
N ARG A 21 0.53 1.47 4.41
CA ARG A 21 1.52 2.55 4.40
C ARG A 21 2.93 2.00 4.46
N GLU A 22 3.15 1.01 5.33
CA GLU A 22 4.45 0.34 5.51
C GLU A 22 4.87 -0.37 4.21
N LEU A 23 3.96 -1.15 3.63
CA LEU A 23 4.18 -1.83 2.34
C LEU A 23 4.45 -0.84 1.19
N ALA A 24 3.77 0.31 1.18
CA ALA A 24 3.92 1.31 0.12
C ALA A 24 5.28 2.00 0.13
N VAL A 25 5.89 2.19 1.31
CA VAL A 25 7.20 2.87 1.44
C VAL A 25 8.39 1.93 1.26
N ASN A 26 8.18 0.61 1.28
CA ASN A 26 9.24 -0.37 1.07
C ASN A 26 9.39 -0.73 -0.41
N LEU A 27 10.54 -0.42 -1.01
CA LEU A 27 10.80 -0.68 -2.44
C LEU A 27 10.59 -2.15 -2.88
N ARG A 28 10.61 -3.10 -1.94
CA ARG A 28 10.29 -4.52 -2.18
C ARG A 28 8.97 -4.72 -2.92
N TRP A 29 7.98 -3.85 -2.74
CA TRP A 29 6.71 -3.94 -3.46
C TRP A 29 6.89 -4.03 -4.98
N SER A 30 7.92 -3.36 -5.52
CA SER A 30 8.12 -3.26 -6.99
C SER A 30 8.48 -4.59 -7.66
N TRP A 31 8.95 -5.58 -6.90
CA TRP A 31 9.25 -6.93 -7.40
C TRP A 31 8.51 -8.03 -6.63
N ASN A 32 7.60 -7.68 -5.71
CA ASN A 32 6.74 -8.64 -5.05
C ASN A 32 5.34 -8.64 -5.68
N HIS A 33 5.00 -9.73 -6.36
CA HIS A 33 3.72 -9.85 -7.07
C HIS A 33 2.52 -9.75 -6.12
N ASP A 34 2.58 -10.34 -4.92
CA ASP A 34 1.48 -10.31 -3.97
C ASP A 34 1.20 -8.90 -3.45
N THR A 35 2.24 -8.10 -3.20
CA THR A 35 2.09 -6.69 -2.85
C THR A 35 1.46 -5.89 -3.99
N ILE A 36 1.86 -6.14 -5.24
CA ILE A 36 1.24 -5.49 -6.41
C ILE A 36 -0.24 -5.89 -6.52
N GLN A 37 -0.58 -7.16 -6.34
CA GLN A 37 -1.95 -7.65 -6.37
C GLN A 37 -2.80 -7.07 -5.23
N LEU A 38 -2.21 -6.85 -4.05
CA LEU A 38 -2.88 -6.21 -2.93
C LEU A 38 -3.34 -4.78 -3.29
N PHE A 39 -2.45 -3.96 -3.85
CA PHE A 39 -2.80 -2.61 -4.30
C PHE A 39 -3.77 -2.63 -5.49
N ARG A 40 -3.61 -3.55 -6.45
CA ARG A 40 -4.58 -3.72 -7.55
C ARG A 40 -5.98 -4.11 -7.07
N ARG A 41 -6.07 -4.99 -6.08
CA ARG A 41 -7.35 -5.41 -5.49
C ARG A 41 -8.04 -4.27 -4.75
N LEU A 42 -7.26 -3.36 -4.16
CA LEU A 42 -7.80 -2.20 -3.47
C LEU A 42 -8.56 -1.28 -4.43
N ASP A 43 -7.96 -0.97 -5.58
CA ASP A 43 -8.62 -0.29 -6.70
C ASP A 43 -7.78 -0.41 -7.98
N SER A 44 -8.25 -1.17 -8.97
CA SER A 44 -7.47 -1.47 -10.19
C SER A 44 -7.27 -0.24 -11.06
N ASP A 45 -8.32 0.56 -11.21
CA ASP A 45 -8.30 1.71 -12.10
C ASP A 45 -7.42 2.82 -11.50
N LEU A 46 -7.49 3.00 -10.19
CA LEU A 46 -6.63 3.94 -9.48
C LEU A 46 -5.17 3.46 -9.45
N TRP A 47 -4.92 2.15 -9.37
CA TRP A 47 -3.57 1.60 -9.48
C TRP A 47 -2.94 1.99 -10.82
N ASP A 48 -3.67 1.81 -11.93
CA ASP A 48 -3.19 2.17 -13.26
C ASP A 48 -3.06 3.71 -13.41
N ALA A 49 -4.06 4.49 -12.93
CA ALA A 49 -4.03 5.96 -12.98
C ALA A 49 -2.93 6.59 -12.11
N SER A 50 -2.51 5.92 -11.04
CA SER A 50 -1.40 6.35 -10.20
C SER A 50 -0.02 6.10 -10.85
N GLY A 51 0.01 5.37 -11.97
CA GLY A 51 1.24 4.90 -12.60
C GLY A 51 1.90 3.78 -11.82
N HIS A 52 1.10 2.89 -11.23
CA HIS A 52 1.57 1.78 -10.39
C HIS A 52 2.39 2.24 -9.17
N ASN A 53 2.04 3.40 -8.60
CA ASN A 53 2.73 3.97 -7.45
C ASN A 53 1.82 3.89 -6.22
N PRO A 54 2.10 3.01 -5.25
CA PRO A 54 1.23 2.78 -4.10
C PRO A 54 1.10 4.02 -3.20
N ILE A 55 2.17 4.81 -3.04
CA ILE A 55 2.14 6.05 -2.25
C ILE A 55 1.19 7.06 -2.91
N ARG A 56 1.28 7.21 -4.23
CA ARG A 56 0.42 8.11 -4.99
C ARG A 56 -1.03 7.64 -4.94
N MET A 57 -1.26 6.34 -5.12
CA MET A 57 -2.57 5.71 -5.05
C MET A 57 -3.24 5.98 -3.69
N LEU A 58 -2.55 5.75 -2.57
CA LEU A 58 -3.07 6.02 -1.22
C LEU A 58 -3.35 7.51 -0.97
N GLY A 59 -2.70 8.42 -1.70
CA GLY A 59 -3.01 9.84 -1.66
C GLY A 59 -4.23 10.26 -2.49
N MET A 60 -4.64 9.44 -3.46
CA MET A 60 -5.74 9.72 -4.39
C MET A 60 -7.01 8.93 -4.07
N ILE A 61 -6.91 7.85 -3.30
CA ILE A 61 -8.02 6.95 -3.01
C ILE A 61 -9.10 7.65 -2.17
N SER A 62 -10.37 7.32 -2.42
CA SER A 62 -11.48 7.88 -1.63
C SER A 62 -11.51 7.29 -0.22
N GLN A 63 -12.00 8.08 0.74
CA GLN A 63 -12.21 7.62 2.10
C GLN A 63 -13.19 6.43 2.17
N GLU A 64 -14.26 6.47 1.37
CA GLU A 64 -15.26 5.40 1.27
C GLU A 64 -14.64 4.07 0.82
N ARG A 65 -13.72 4.09 -0.16
CA ARG A 65 -13.03 2.87 -0.61
C ARG A 65 -12.14 2.29 0.49
N LEU A 66 -11.45 3.15 1.25
CA LEU A 66 -10.66 2.71 2.41
C LEU A 66 -11.54 2.09 3.50
N GLU A 67 -12.70 2.68 3.78
CA GLU A 67 -13.64 2.14 4.77
C GLU A 67 -14.24 0.80 4.31
N ALA A 68 -14.60 0.66 3.04
CA ALA A 68 -15.05 -0.60 2.45
C ALA A 68 -13.96 -1.67 2.54
N ALA A 69 -12.71 -1.34 2.20
CA ALA A 69 -11.58 -2.28 2.32
C ALA A 69 -11.27 -2.64 3.78
N ALA A 70 -11.46 -1.71 4.72
CA ALA A 70 -11.31 -1.96 6.15
C ALA A 70 -12.41 -2.85 6.74
N ALA A 71 -13.53 -3.02 6.03
CA ALA A 71 -14.64 -3.91 6.40
C ALA A 71 -14.65 -5.24 5.61
N ASP A 72 -13.75 -5.42 4.64
CA ASP A 72 -13.59 -6.66 3.88
C ASP A 72 -12.57 -7.58 4.57
N ASP A 73 -13.05 -8.59 5.30
CA ASP A 73 -12.23 -9.58 5.99
C ASP A 73 -11.26 -10.31 5.04
N ALA A 74 -11.68 -10.57 3.80
CA ALA A 74 -10.82 -11.23 2.82
C ALA A 74 -9.73 -10.30 2.29
N PHE A 75 -9.94 -8.98 2.30
CA PHE A 75 -8.90 -8.00 2.01
C PHE A 75 -7.94 -7.87 3.18
N LEU A 76 -8.43 -7.78 4.42
CA LEU A 76 -7.61 -7.72 5.62
C LEU A 76 -6.73 -8.96 5.78
N ALA A 77 -7.27 -10.16 5.56
CA ALA A 77 -6.49 -11.39 5.56
C ALA A 77 -5.39 -11.39 4.49
N HIS A 78 -5.66 -10.80 3.32
CA HIS A 78 -4.66 -10.64 2.28
C HIS A 78 -3.55 -9.66 2.69
N LEU A 79 -3.92 -8.50 3.23
CA LEU A 79 -3.00 -7.49 3.75
C LEU A 79 -2.08 -8.08 4.81
N ASP A 80 -2.65 -8.80 5.79
CA ASP A 80 -1.92 -9.39 6.90
C ASP A 80 -0.92 -10.45 6.43
N ARG A 81 -1.32 -11.28 5.46
CA ARG A 81 -0.43 -12.27 4.85
C ARG A 81 0.76 -11.61 4.14
N VAL A 82 0.52 -10.55 3.37
CA VAL A 82 1.58 -9.83 2.64
C VAL A 82 2.52 -9.12 3.61
N ALA A 83 1.98 -8.47 4.66
CA ALA A 83 2.77 -7.83 5.70
C ALA A 83 3.61 -8.86 6.48
N ALA A 84 3.08 -10.04 6.79
CA ALA A 84 3.83 -11.10 7.43
C ALA A 84 5.00 -11.60 6.57
N GLN A 85 4.78 -11.79 5.26
CA GLN A 85 5.84 -12.16 4.31
C GLN A 85 6.93 -11.10 4.19
N GLU A 86 6.57 -9.81 4.25
CA GLU A 86 7.54 -8.73 4.29
C GLU A 86 8.37 -8.81 5.57
N GLN A 87 7.73 -8.94 6.73
CA GLN A 87 8.42 -9.01 8.01
C GLN A 87 9.35 -10.21 8.08
N GLU A 88 8.92 -11.37 7.58
CA GLU A 88 9.74 -12.56 7.47
C GLU A 88 10.97 -12.31 6.57
N TYR A 89 10.77 -11.71 5.39
CA TYR A 89 11.86 -11.35 4.50
C TYR A 89 12.90 -10.42 5.15
N LEU A 90 12.45 -9.39 5.87
CA LEU A 90 13.31 -8.45 6.58
C LEU A 90 14.05 -9.11 7.76
N SER A 91 13.40 -10.08 8.42
CA SER A 91 13.98 -10.80 9.57
C SER A 91 14.92 -11.93 9.14
N ALA A 92 14.79 -12.45 7.91
CA ALA A 92 15.52 -13.63 7.44
C ALA A 92 17.05 -13.45 7.37
N GLY A 93 17.57 -12.21 7.49
CA GLY A 93 18.97 -11.92 7.83
C GLY A 93 20.05 -12.52 6.91
N ALA A 94 19.68 -13.11 5.79
CA ALA A 94 20.60 -13.66 4.80
C ALA A 94 21.07 -12.52 3.89
N HIS A 95 21.84 -11.60 4.48
CA HIS A 95 22.62 -10.67 3.69
C HIS A 95 23.67 -11.46 2.90
N TRP A 96 23.80 -11.16 1.62
CA TRP A 96 24.77 -11.77 0.70
C TRP A 96 26.21 -11.69 1.20
N PHE A 97 26.48 -10.83 2.19
CA PHE A 97 27.72 -10.76 2.92
C PHE A 97 27.46 -11.05 4.40
N LYS A 98 27.89 -12.23 4.85
CA LYS A 98 28.09 -12.54 6.27
C LYS A 98 29.56 -12.31 6.59
N ARG A 99 29.81 -11.53 7.64
CA ARG A 99 31.15 -11.19 8.15
C ARG A 99 31.62 -12.21 9.18
#